data_AF-X1JYI4-F1
#
_entry.id   AF-X1JYI4-F1
#
_cell.length_a   1.000
_cell.length_b   1.000
_cell.length_c   1.000
_cell.angle_alpha   90.00
_cell.angle_beta   90.00
_cell.angle_gamma   90.00
#
_symmetry.space_group_name_H-M   'P 1'
#
loop_
_entity.id
_entity.type
_entity.pdbx_description
1 polymer ?
#
loop_
_entity_poly.entity_id
_entity_poly.type
_entity_poly.pdbx_seq_one_letter_code
_entity_poly.pdbx_strand_id
1 'polypeptide(L)'
;MATGFRNLTVYKKAFALAMDIYHVSKKFPKDELYSLTTQIRKSSRSVCSNIGEGYRKRLYEAHFVSKISDSDMENTETQVWLDFALACEYIPKEIFDDFNK
;
A
#
# COMPACT_ATOMS: atom_id res chain seq x y z
N MET A 1 8.95 -17.94 18.07
CA MET A 1 8.84 -16.59 17.45
C MET A 1 8.61 -16.80 15.96
N ALA A 2 7.64 -16.10 15.35
CA ALA A 2 7.48 -16.17 13.89
C ALA A 2 8.82 -15.86 13.22
N THR A 3 9.23 -16.61 12.20
CA THR A 3 10.43 -16.34 11.40
C THR A 3 9.99 -15.96 9.99
N GLY A 4 10.70 -15.06 9.30
CA GLY A 4 10.43 -14.69 7.91
C GLY A 4 9.93 -13.26 7.69
N PHE A 5 9.50 -12.98 6.45
CA PHE A 5 9.15 -11.64 5.96
C PHE A 5 8.13 -10.88 6.82
N ARG A 6 7.25 -11.58 7.54
CA ARG A 6 6.24 -10.99 8.43
C ARG A 6 6.85 -10.23 9.62
N ASN A 7 8.12 -10.46 9.96
CA ASN A 7 8.81 -9.73 11.01
C ASN A 7 9.46 -8.43 10.54
N LEU A 8 9.62 -8.23 9.23
CA LEU A 8 10.26 -7.04 8.69
C LEU A 8 9.46 -5.81 9.10
N THR A 9 10.13 -4.79 9.62
CA THR A 9 9.51 -3.52 9.99
C THR A 9 8.77 -2.90 8.80
N VAL A 10 9.38 -2.95 7.61
CA VAL A 10 8.76 -2.44 6.37
C VAL A 10 7.48 -3.19 6.02
N TYR A 11 7.45 -4.52 6.17
CA TYR A 11 6.24 -5.31 5.91
C TYR A 11 5.13 -4.98 6.90
N LYS A 12 5.46 -4.87 8.20
CA LYS A 12 4.47 -4.52 9.23
C LYS A 12 3.85 -3.15 8.99
N LYS A 13 4.66 -2.16 8.62
CA LYS A 13 4.20 -0.81 8.27
C LYS A 13 3.33 -0.82 7.01
N ALA A 14 3.79 -1.45 5.94
CA ALA A 14 3.01 -1.56 4.71
C ALA A 14 1.66 -2.26 4.93
N PHE A 15 1.65 -3.32 5.73
CA PHE A 15 0.42 -4.06 6.05
C PHE A 15 -0.55 -3.23 6.89
N ALA A 16 -0.04 -2.51 7.90
CA ALA A 16 -0.86 -1.60 8.71
C ALA A 16 -1.50 -0.52 7.82
N LEU A 17 -0.71 0.17 6.99
CA LEU A 17 -1.20 1.18 6.06
C LEU A 17 -2.26 0.62 5.09
N ALA A 18 -2.01 -0.54 4.48
CA ALA A 18 -2.96 -1.17 3.58
C ALA A 18 -4.31 -1.52 4.27
N MET A 19 -4.27 -1.87 5.56
CA MET A 19 -5.47 -2.11 6.36
C MET A 19 -6.20 -0.82 6.69
N ASP A 20 -5.47 0.24 7.07
CA ASP A 20 -6.07 1.55 7.37
C ASP A 20 -6.76 2.13 6.12
N ILE A 21 -6.11 2.06 4.95
CA ILE A 21 -6.68 2.39 3.65
C ILE A 21 -7.94 1.56 3.36
N TYR A 22 -7.90 0.24 3.61
CA TYR A 22 -9.05 -0.62 3.42
C TYR A 22 -10.24 -0.20 4.31
N HIS A 23 -9.98 0.16 5.57
CA HIS A 23 -11.01 0.60 6.51
C HIS A 23 -11.60 1.96 6.13
N VAL A 24 -10.76 2.93 5.78
CA VAL A 24 -11.20 4.27 5.37
C VAL A 24 -11.99 4.21 4.06
N SER A 25 -11.52 3.47 3.08
CA SER A 25 -12.19 3.32 1.77
C SER A 25 -13.56 2.63 1.83
N LYS A 26 -13.98 2.06 2.96
CA LYS A 26 -15.38 1.58 3.14
C LYS A 26 -16.40 2.72 3.15
N LYS A 27 -15.95 3.94 3.44
CA LYS A 27 -16.81 5.14 3.50
C LYS A 27 -16.93 5.86 2.14
N PHE A 28 -16.17 5.43 1.14
CA PHE A 28 -16.20 6.06 -0.17
C PHE A 28 -17.57 5.85 -0.85
N PRO A 29 -17.97 6.75 -1.77
CA PRO A 29 -19.21 6.58 -2.53
C PRO A 29 -19.25 5.23 -3.25
N LYS A 30 -20.44 4.64 -3.37
CA LYS A 30 -20.61 3.34 -4.05
C LYS A 30 -20.18 3.37 -5.51
N ASP A 31 -20.31 4.52 -6.17
CA ASP A 31 -19.94 4.70 -7.58
C ASP A 31 -18.41 4.59 -7.79
N GLU A 32 -17.61 4.82 -6.75
CA GLU A 32 -16.15 4.68 -6.77
C GLU A 32 -15.67 3.23 -6.52
N LEU A 33 -16.58 2.28 -6.34
CA LEU A 33 -16.23 0.91 -5.97
C LEU A 33 -15.24 0.30 -6.98
N TYR A 34 -15.51 0.43 -8.27
CA TYR A 34 -14.69 -0.12 -9.36
C TYR A 34 -13.64 0.86 -9.90
N SER A 35 -13.66 2.10 -9.41
CA SER A 35 -12.70 3.15 -9.72
C SER A 35 -11.73 3.28 -8.54
N LEU A 36 -11.76 4.39 -7.80
CA LEU A 36 -10.76 4.74 -6.79
C LEU A 36 -10.64 3.69 -5.69
N THR A 37 -11.77 3.16 -5.19
CA THR A 37 -11.78 2.18 -4.09
C THR A 37 -11.03 0.91 -4.43
N THR A 38 -11.20 0.39 -5.65
CA THR A 38 -10.51 -0.83 -6.07
C THR A 38 -9.04 -0.57 -6.32
N GLN A 39 -8.68 0.55 -6.94
CA GLN A 39 -7.29 0.84 -7.29
C GLN A 39 -6.44 1.06 -6.05
N ILE A 40 -6.87 1.92 -5.11
CA ILE A 40 -6.11 2.20 -3.89
C ILE A 40 -5.91 0.96 -3.01
N ARG A 41 -6.89 0.04 -2.99
CA ARG A 41 -6.79 -1.22 -2.26
C ARG A 41 -5.85 -2.22 -2.93
N LYS A 42 -5.75 -2.19 -4.27
CA LYS A 42 -4.84 -3.05 -5.01
C LYS A 42 -3.41 -2.60 -4.83
N SER A 43 -3.10 -1.35 -5.13
CA SER A 43 -1.74 -0.81 -5.03
C SER A 43 -1.17 -0.91 -3.62
N SER A 44 -1.94 -0.52 -2.59
CA SER A 44 -1.49 -0.64 -1.18
C SER A 44 -1.17 -2.08 -0.76
N ARG A 45 -1.90 -3.08 -1.27
CA ARG A 45 -1.64 -4.50 -1.00
C ARG A 45 -0.50 -5.04 -1.84
N SER A 46 -0.30 -4.53 -3.06
CA SER A 46 0.82 -4.90 -3.93
C SER A 46 2.16 -4.58 -3.28
N VAL A 47 2.28 -3.48 -2.53
CA VAL A 47 3.46 -3.16 -1.69
C VAL A 47 3.83 -4.35 -0.79
N CYS A 48 2.85 -4.88 -0.05
CA CYS A 48 3.06 -6.03 0.84
C CYS A 48 3.48 -7.30 0.08
N SER A 49 2.85 -7.55 -1.07
CA SER A 49 3.15 -8.71 -1.92
C SER A 49 4.58 -8.63 -2.47
N ASN A 50 4.97 -7.46 -3.00
CA ASN A 50 6.30 -7.22 -3.55
C ASN A 50 7.40 -7.33 -2.48
N ILE A 51 7.17 -6.84 -1.25
CA ILE A 51 8.08 -7.07 -0.11
C ILE A 51 8.22 -8.56 0.20
N GLY A 52 7.11 -9.30 0.22
CA GLY A 52 7.10 -10.75 0.47
C GLY A 52 7.88 -11.53 -0.59
N GLU A 53 7.66 -11.20 -1.87
CA GLU A 53 8.39 -11.78 -3.00
C GLU A 53 9.88 -11.42 -2.96
N GLY A 54 10.21 -10.15 -2.72
CA GLY A 54 11.57 -9.67 -2.56
C GLY A 54 12.29 -10.44 -1.47
N TYR A 55 11.68 -10.58 -0.28
CA TYR A 55 12.25 -11.37 0.80
C TYR A 55 12.57 -12.81 0.38
N ARG A 56 11.71 -13.46 -0.43
CA ARG A 56 11.97 -14.82 -0.92
C ARG A 56 13.07 -14.87 -1.99
N LYS A 57 13.19 -13.83 -2.82
CA LYS A 57 14.19 -13.70 -3.90
C LYS A 57 15.50 -13.05 -3.46
N ARG A 58 15.66 -12.69 -2.18
CA ARG A 58 16.80 -11.94 -1.60
C ARG A 58 18.20 -12.53 -1.80
N LEU A 59 18.31 -13.80 -2.19
CA LEU A 59 19.60 -14.43 -2.46
C LEU A 59 20.21 -14.00 -3.80
N TYR A 60 19.37 -13.54 -4.74
CA TYR A 60 19.83 -13.00 -6.02
C TYR A 60 19.50 -11.52 -6.10
N GLU A 61 20.54 -10.70 -6.04
CA GLU A 61 20.43 -9.24 -5.88
C GLU A 61 19.53 -8.59 -6.93
N ALA A 62 19.68 -8.92 -8.21
CA ALA A 62 18.89 -8.27 -9.25
C ALA A 62 17.38 -8.58 -9.13
N HIS A 63 17.01 -9.80 -8.71
CA HIS A 63 15.61 -10.14 -8.45
C HIS A 63 15.08 -9.47 -7.19
N PHE A 64 15.92 -9.35 -6.16
CA PHE A 64 15.58 -8.63 -4.94
C PHE A 64 15.30 -7.15 -5.22
N VAL A 65 16.26 -6.48 -5.85
CA VAL A 65 16.19 -5.05 -6.19
C VAL A 65 14.99 -4.77 -7.10
N SER A 66 14.77 -5.60 -8.12
CA SER A 66 13.58 -5.49 -8.98
C SER A 66 12.28 -5.51 -8.15
N LYS A 67 12.14 -6.44 -7.20
CA LYS A 67 10.92 -6.52 -6.38
C LYS A 67 10.76 -5.38 -5.38
N ILE A 68 11.86 -4.85 -4.85
CA ILE A 68 11.79 -3.66 -4.00
C ILE A 68 11.44 -2.43 -4.83
N SER A 69 11.94 -2.32 -6.06
CA SER A 69 11.54 -1.26 -7.00
C SER A 69 10.06 -1.34 -7.36
N ASP A 70 9.53 -2.53 -7.64
CA ASP A 70 8.08 -2.74 -7.86
C ASP A 70 7.28 -2.30 -6.63
N SER A 71 7.77 -2.60 -5.42
CA SER A 71 7.12 -2.18 -4.17
C SER A 71 7.06 -0.67 -4.01
N ASP A 72 8.10 0.06 -4.43
CA ASP A 72 8.17 1.52 -4.33
C ASP A 72 7.27 2.20 -5.35
N MET A 73 7.21 1.65 -6.56
CA MET A 73 6.27 2.07 -7.60
C MET A 73 4.81 1.95 -7.13
N GLU A 74 4.43 0.81 -6.55
CA GLU A 74 3.08 0.56 -6.00
C GLU A 74 2.76 1.47 -4.81
N ASN A 75 3.77 1.83 -4.02
CA ASN A 75 3.61 2.79 -2.92
C ASN A 75 3.34 4.20 -3.47
N THR A 76 4.05 4.60 -4.52
CA THR A 76 3.79 5.86 -5.23
C THR A 76 2.40 5.88 -5.84
N GLU A 77 1.97 4.78 -6.46
CA GLU A 77 0.60 4.66 -6.96
C GLU A 77 -0.44 4.81 -5.83
N THR A 78 -0.18 4.22 -4.67
CA THR A 78 -1.05 4.38 -3.49
C THR A 78 -1.16 5.85 -3.07
N GLN A 79 -0.06 6.60 -3.08
CA GLN A 79 -0.04 8.04 -2.78
C GLN A 79 -0.87 8.84 -3.79
N VAL A 80 -0.73 8.56 -5.09
CA VAL A 80 -1.54 9.20 -6.13
C VAL A 80 -3.04 8.99 -5.87
N TRP A 81 -3.45 7.78 -5.48
CA TRP A 81 -4.85 7.52 -5.15
C TRP A 81 -5.31 8.20 -3.86
N LEU A 82 -4.42 8.43 -2.90
CA LEU A 82 -4.71 9.24 -1.71
C LEU A 82 -4.91 10.71 -2.08
N ASP A 83 -4.14 11.25 -3.03
CA ASP A 83 -4.32 12.62 -3.52
C ASP A 83 -5.72 12.79 -4.13
N PHE A 84 -6.16 11.83 -4.95
CA PHE A 84 -7.53 11.83 -5.48
C PHE A 84 -8.58 11.71 -4.38
N ALA A 85 -8.37 10.83 -3.40
CA ALA A 85 -9.31 10.66 -2.30
C ALA A 85 -9.47 11.95 -1.48
N LEU A 86 -8.39 12.71 -1.28
CA LEU A 86 -8.42 14.02 -0.62
C LEU A 86 -9.11 15.07 -1.51
N ALA A 87 -8.74 15.16 -2.79
CA ALA A 87 -9.30 16.14 -3.71
C ALA A 87 -10.81 15.96 -3.94
N CYS A 88 -11.29 14.71 -3.91
CA CYS A 88 -12.72 14.38 -3.95
C CYS A 88 -13.42 14.48 -2.60
N GLU A 89 -12.72 14.91 -1.54
CA GLU A 89 -13.23 15.06 -0.17
C GLU A 89 -13.74 13.73 0.46
N TYR A 90 -13.23 12.59 -0.01
CA TYR A 90 -13.60 11.27 0.53
C TYR A 90 -12.85 10.92 1.81
N ILE A 91 -11.72 11.60 2.05
CA ILE A 91 -10.97 11.55 3.30
C ILE A 91 -10.69 12.96 3.80
N PRO A 92 -10.70 13.18 5.13
CA PRO A 92 -10.27 14.43 5.71
C PRO A 92 -8.75 14.56 5.65
N LYS A 93 -8.26 15.81 5.66
CA LYS A 93 -6.83 16.11 5.52
C LYS A 93 -5.98 15.46 6.61
N GLU A 94 -6.50 15.33 7.82
CA GLU A 94 -5.80 14.72 8.95
C GLU A 94 -5.47 13.24 8.67
N ILE A 95 -6.40 12.50 8.04
CA ILE A 95 -6.17 11.10 7.65
C ILE A 95 -5.16 11.03 6.50
N PHE A 96 -5.23 11.96 5.55
CA PHE A 96 -4.26 12.04 4.45
C PHE A 96 -2.84 12.29 4.97
N ASP A 97 -2.67 13.26 5.87
CA ASP A 97 -1.38 13.58 6.48
C ASP A 97 -0.86 12.41 7.32
N ASP A 98 -1.73 11.68 8.03
CA ASP A 98 -1.36 10.48 8.78
C ASP A 98 -0.83 9.35 7.88
N PHE A 99 -1.39 9.18 6.68
CA PHE A 99 -0.96 8.15 5.74
C PHE A 99 0.34 8.50 4.97
N ASN A 100 0.73 9.77 4.95
CA ASN A 100 1.93 10.26 4.26
C ASN A 100 3.14 10.53 5.18
N LYS A 101 3.07 10.10 6.45
CA LYS A 101 4.19 10.16 7.41
C LYS A 101 5.24 9.07 7.17
#